data_AF-A0A4Q2DU86-F1
#
_entry.id   AF-A0A4Q2DU86-F1
#
_cell.length_a   1.000
_cell.length_b   1.000
_cell.length_c   1.000
_cell.angle_alpha   90.00
_cell.angle_beta   90.00
_cell.angle_gamma   90.00
#
_symmetry.space_group_name_H-M   'P 1'
#
loop_
_entity.id
_entity.type
_entity.pdbx_description
1 polymer ?
#
loop_
_entity_poly.entity_id
_entity_poly.type
_entity_poly.pdbx_seq_one_letter_code
_entity_poly.pdbx_strand_id
1 'polypeptide(L)'
;MKLSFISIYTTLHAVALVNALWPVPRNLETGTSLLKLSPSFDIQFDAGSGLSPPQDLLDAISRTKHRLWNDKLGRLVVGRGEDDREGLESASSLSLLTLTLDSHSKSTNDDDDGSSTSHTLLPISVEAVKDIGSRSEEYSLKVPANGSPAVITANSSLGLLRGLTTFEQLWYWLPGDVGEEDGGGIVYAHQAPVFIGKDHPAFPYRGFMLDTARNFFAVDDIKRVLDTMSLVKMSVFHWHVVDSQSFPLTIHGFEELAKKGAYSRKEIYTSADVQSIVKYAAERGIDVLVEIDTPGHTAVIAKAYPEHIACPDAMPWSQYAHEPPAGQLRLASSATTNFTVSMLSSIAQTLPSTMFGTGGDEINENCYQKDPSTQEDLKHSGATLEKALDSFTQSTHGALRQLGKQVVVWQEMALNHRVSLANDTIIMQATVAAFSS
;
A
#
# COMPACT_ATOMS: atom_id res chain seq x y z
N MET A 1 38.04 50.88 40.09
CA MET A 1 37.70 49.43 40.08
C MET A 1 36.69 49.20 38.96
N LYS A 2 37.14 48.69 37.80
CA LYS A 2 36.25 48.31 36.69
C LYS A 2 35.87 46.84 36.89
N LEU A 3 34.61 46.55 37.19
CA LEU A 3 34.08 45.19 37.09
C LEU A 3 33.64 44.95 35.65
N SER A 4 34.27 43.98 35.00
CA SER A 4 33.86 43.46 33.69
C SER A 4 32.95 42.27 33.94
N PHE A 5 31.70 42.35 33.46
CA PHE A 5 30.81 41.21 33.32
C PHE A 5 31.22 40.43 32.08
N ILE A 6 31.69 39.19 32.25
CA ILE A 6 31.79 38.22 31.17
C ILE A 6 30.63 37.25 31.37
N SER A 7 29.59 37.40 30.55
CA SER A 7 28.50 36.43 30.44
C SER A 7 28.91 35.41 29.37
N ILE A 8 29.19 34.17 29.79
CA ILE A 8 29.46 33.05 28.88
C ILE A 8 28.11 32.51 28.41
N TYR A 9 27.73 32.82 27.18
CA TYR A 9 26.65 32.12 26.49
C TYR A 9 27.20 30.83 25.88
N THR A 10 27.06 29.71 26.58
CA THR A 10 27.19 28.38 25.98
C THR A 10 25.94 28.10 25.16
N THR A 11 26.02 28.35 23.86
CA THR A 11 25.01 27.88 22.89
C THR A 11 25.21 26.38 22.68
N LEU A 12 24.43 25.58 23.41
CA LEU A 12 24.32 24.14 23.19
C LEU A 12 23.64 23.94 21.82
N HIS A 13 24.43 23.85 20.75
CA HIS A 13 23.94 23.38 19.46
C HIS A 13 23.67 21.88 19.62
N ALA A 14 22.42 21.53 19.95
CA ALA A 14 21.92 20.20 19.69
C ALA A 14 21.86 20.04 18.17
N VAL A 15 22.96 19.58 17.57
CA VAL A 15 22.94 19.11 16.19
C VAL A 15 22.05 17.87 16.22
N ALA A 16 20.80 18.02 15.82
CA ALA A 16 19.93 16.88 15.57
C ALA A 16 20.59 16.08 14.44
N LEU A 17 21.19 14.95 14.78
CA LEU A 17 21.77 14.03 13.82
C LEU A 17 20.62 13.51 12.94
N VAL A 18 20.71 13.77 11.64
CA VAL A 18 19.73 13.25 10.67
C VAL A 18 20.03 11.78 10.44
N ASN A 19 19.19 10.91 11.00
CA ASN A 19 19.25 9.47 10.77
C ASN A 19 18.55 9.12 9.44
N ALA A 20 19.06 8.13 8.72
CA ALA A 20 18.45 7.66 7.46
C ALA A 20 17.14 6.86 7.66
N LEU A 21 16.74 6.61 8.91
CA LEU A 21 15.54 5.87 9.24
C LEU A 21 14.28 6.65 8.81
N TRP A 22 13.51 6.04 7.91
CA TRP A 22 12.22 6.57 7.48
C TRP A 22 11.22 5.44 7.18
N PRO A 23 10.01 5.45 7.78
CA PRO A 23 9.56 6.36 8.84
C PRO A 23 10.36 6.23 10.12
N VAL A 24 10.47 7.31 10.90
CA VAL A 24 11.15 7.30 12.20
C VAL A 24 10.36 6.40 13.16
N PRO A 25 11.00 5.39 13.79
CA PRO A 25 10.35 4.53 14.77
C PRO A 25 9.82 5.31 15.98
N ARG A 26 8.74 4.82 16.60
CA ARG A 26 8.13 5.49 17.77
C ARG A 26 9.06 5.59 18.97
N ASN A 27 9.84 4.54 19.22
CA ASN A 27 10.80 4.46 20.31
C ASN A 27 12.15 4.07 19.71
N LEU A 28 13.06 5.03 19.63
CA LEU A 28 14.40 4.84 19.07
C LEU A 28 15.44 5.30 20.10
N GLU A 29 16.25 4.36 20.57
CA GLU A 29 17.43 4.63 21.38
C GLU A 29 18.67 4.23 20.58
N THR A 30 19.69 5.07 20.61
CA THR A 30 20.92 4.86 19.83
C THR A 30 22.15 5.17 20.68
N GLY A 31 23.27 4.55 20.32
CA GLY A 31 24.59 4.86 20.87
C GLY A 31 25.42 5.73 19.95
N THR A 32 26.74 5.64 20.12
CA THR A 32 27.73 6.43 19.37
C THR A 32 28.79 5.57 18.69
N SER A 33 28.69 4.25 18.78
CA SER A 33 29.71 3.34 18.25
C SER A 33 29.50 3.05 16.77
N LEU A 34 30.60 2.93 16.03
CA LEU A 34 30.62 2.32 14.72
C LEU A 34 30.45 0.80 14.83
N LEU A 35 29.74 0.21 13.88
CA LEU A 35 29.56 -1.23 13.77
C LEU A 35 29.67 -1.64 12.31
N LYS A 36 30.51 -2.62 11.99
CA LYS A 36 30.63 -3.20 10.64
C LYS A 36 29.67 -4.35 10.45
N LEU A 37 29.23 -4.57 9.22
CA LEU A 37 28.60 -5.82 8.81
C LEU A 37 29.71 -6.80 8.39
N SER A 38 29.71 -8.02 8.93
CA SER A 38 30.67 -9.05 8.52
C SER A 38 30.44 -9.42 7.05
N PRO A 39 31.49 -9.69 6.25
CA PRO A 39 31.33 -10.29 4.91
C PRO A 39 30.58 -11.63 4.93
N SER A 40 30.62 -12.34 6.07
CA SER A 40 29.88 -13.58 6.30
C SER A 40 28.52 -13.37 6.96
N PHE A 41 27.98 -12.14 6.93
CA PHE A 41 26.73 -11.80 7.61
C PHE A 41 25.57 -12.62 7.07
N ASP A 42 24.74 -13.12 7.99
CA ASP A 42 23.55 -13.89 7.66
C ASP A 42 22.33 -13.42 8.45
N ILE A 43 21.16 -13.71 7.90
CA ILE A 43 19.87 -13.48 8.56
C ILE A 43 19.21 -14.85 8.71
N GLN A 44 18.91 -15.23 9.95
CA GLN A 44 18.33 -16.52 10.27
C GLN A 44 16.99 -16.34 10.97
N PHE A 45 16.03 -17.19 10.62
CA PHE A 45 14.79 -17.29 11.37
C PHE A 45 14.96 -18.34 12.47
N ASP A 46 14.86 -17.92 13.72
CA ASP A 46 14.77 -18.82 14.86
C ASP A 46 13.34 -19.34 14.95
N ALA A 47 13.19 -20.56 14.45
CA ALA A 47 11.96 -21.33 14.40
C ALA A 47 11.35 -21.69 15.77
N GLY A 48 12.09 -21.52 16.88
CA GLY A 48 11.71 -22.14 18.15
C GLY A 48 11.45 -23.65 17.97
N SER A 49 10.46 -24.20 18.68
CA SER A 49 10.10 -25.62 18.62
C SER A 49 9.33 -26.01 17.34
N GLY A 50 9.97 -25.92 16.18
CA GLY A 50 9.56 -26.63 14.95
C GLY A 50 8.78 -25.83 13.90
N LEU A 51 8.73 -24.50 13.97
CA LEU A 51 8.08 -23.67 12.95
C LEU A 51 8.95 -23.54 11.68
N SER A 52 8.38 -23.80 10.51
CA SER A 52 9.04 -23.47 9.25
C SER A 52 8.63 -22.06 8.78
N PRO A 53 9.58 -21.18 8.41
CA PRO A 53 9.23 -19.87 7.87
C PRO A 53 8.53 -20.02 6.52
N PRO A 54 7.50 -19.20 6.22
CA PRO A 54 6.86 -19.19 4.92
C PRO A 54 7.83 -18.70 3.82
N GLN A 55 7.59 -19.12 2.58
CA GLN A 55 8.48 -18.82 1.45
C GLN A 55 8.66 -17.31 1.23
N ASP A 56 7.61 -16.51 1.37
CA ASP A 56 7.68 -15.06 1.15
C ASP A 56 8.50 -14.34 2.23
N LEU A 57 8.59 -14.88 3.46
CA LEU A 57 9.52 -14.43 4.48
C LEU A 57 10.97 -14.79 4.14
N LEU A 58 11.21 -15.99 3.61
CA LEU A 58 12.55 -16.37 3.11
C LEU A 58 12.97 -15.47 1.94
N ASP A 59 12.04 -15.14 1.05
CA ASP A 59 12.31 -14.21 -0.05
C ASP A 59 12.56 -12.79 0.47
N ALA A 60 11.85 -12.34 1.50
CA ALA A 60 12.12 -11.06 2.17
C ALA A 60 13.53 -11.02 2.79
N ILE A 61 13.94 -12.09 3.48
CA ILE A 61 15.30 -12.25 4.00
C ILE A 61 16.33 -12.15 2.88
N SER A 62 16.11 -12.88 1.78
CA SER A 62 17.00 -12.88 0.62
C SER A 62 17.12 -11.48 0.00
N ARG A 63 16.00 -10.76 -0.15
CA ARG A 63 15.97 -9.38 -0.65
C ARG A 63 16.74 -8.43 0.27
N THR A 64 16.53 -8.49 1.59
CA THR A 64 17.26 -7.64 2.54
C THR A 64 18.76 -7.93 2.48
N LYS A 65 19.18 -9.20 2.47
CA LYS A 65 20.60 -9.57 2.30
C LYS A 65 21.18 -8.99 1.01
N HIS A 66 20.45 -9.07 -0.09
CA HIS A 66 20.89 -8.52 -1.36
C HIS A 66 21.07 -6.99 -1.28
N ARG A 67 20.10 -6.26 -0.75
CA ARG A 67 20.12 -4.79 -0.69
C ARG A 67 21.22 -4.23 0.21
N LEU A 68 21.48 -4.88 1.35
CA LEU A 68 22.57 -4.48 2.26
C LEU A 68 23.93 -4.33 1.57
N TRP A 69 24.20 -5.12 0.53
CA TRP A 69 25.46 -5.09 -0.21
C TRP A 69 25.38 -4.37 -1.56
N ASN A 70 24.20 -4.30 -2.19
CA ASN A 70 24.07 -3.81 -3.56
C ASN A 70 23.58 -2.36 -3.66
N ASP A 71 22.81 -1.86 -2.68
CA ASP A 71 22.24 -0.51 -2.76
C ASP A 71 23.29 0.58 -2.54
N LYS A 72 24.38 0.25 -1.84
CA LYS A 72 25.56 1.11 -1.61
C LYS A 72 25.19 2.52 -1.11
N LEU A 73 24.26 2.59 -0.15
CA LEU A 73 23.74 3.84 0.40
C LEU A 73 24.84 4.62 1.13
N GLY A 74 25.25 5.78 0.61
CA GLY A 74 26.24 6.63 1.26
C GLY A 74 25.64 7.56 2.32
N ARG A 75 26.42 7.93 3.36
CA ARG A 75 25.97 8.93 4.34
C ARG A 75 25.73 10.29 3.67
N LEU A 76 24.69 11.01 4.13
CA LEU A 76 24.39 12.39 3.70
C LEU A 76 25.19 13.42 4.51
N VAL A 77 26.51 13.26 4.56
CA VAL A 77 27.46 14.18 5.20
C VAL A 77 28.58 14.56 4.22
N VAL A 78 29.34 15.61 4.54
CA VAL A 78 30.56 15.96 3.79
C VAL A 78 31.51 14.75 3.81
N GLY A 79 32.14 14.44 2.67
CA GLY A 79 33.02 13.27 2.54
C GLY A 79 32.30 11.92 2.52
N ARG A 80 30.96 11.85 2.57
CA ARG A 80 30.17 10.60 2.48
C ARG A 80 30.53 9.52 3.52
N GLY A 81 31.03 9.94 4.69
CA GLY A 81 31.42 9.02 5.75
C GLY A 81 32.92 8.68 5.77
N GLU A 82 33.74 9.33 4.94
CA GLU A 82 35.20 9.14 4.92
C GLU A 82 35.84 9.37 6.30
N ASP A 83 35.33 10.34 7.07
CA ASP A 83 35.80 10.63 8.43
C ASP A 83 35.58 9.45 9.41
N ASP A 84 34.74 8.47 9.07
CA ASP A 84 34.52 7.27 9.88
C ASP A 84 35.57 6.17 9.66
N ARG A 85 36.42 6.27 8.61
CA ARG A 85 37.30 5.19 8.16
C ARG A 85 38.25 4.69 9.26
N GLU A 86 38.93 5.60 9.94
CA GLU A 86 39.84 5.26 11.05
C GLU A 86 39.09 4.53 12.18
N GLY A 87 37.89 5.00 12.52
CA GLY A 87 37.05 4.36 13.51
C GLY A 87 36.59 2.95 13.10
N LEU A 88 36.38 2.72 11.80
CA LEU A 88 35.97 1.42 11.26
C LEU A 88 37.06 0.35 11.33
N GLU A 89 38.35 0.71 11.38
CA GLU A 89 39.43 -0.26 11.57
C GLU A 89 39.25 -1.04 12.87
N SER A 90 38.88 -0.35 13.95
CA SER A 90 38.68 -0.92 15.29
C SER A 90 37.25 -1.35 15.61
N ALA A 91 36.28 -1.04 14.75
CA ALA A 91 34.87 -1.34 15.00
C ALA A 91 34.58 -2.86 15.04
N SER A 92 33.68 -3.26 15.95
CA SER A 92 33.15 -4.63 16.01
C SER A 92 32.44 -5.00 14.71
N SER A 93 32.31 -6.30 14.42
CA SER A 93 31.59 -6.80 13.25
C SER A 93 30.37 -7.62 13.66
N LEU A 94 29.21 -7.27 13.13
CA LEU A 94 27.96 -8.02 13.27
C LEU A 94 27.90 -9.13 12.22
N SER A 95 27.77 -10.39 12.66
CA SER A 95 27.75 -11.56 11.78
C SER A 95 26.38 -12.20 11.63
N LEU A 96 25.42 -11.89 12.51
CA LEU A 96 24.12 -12.55 12.52
C LEU A 96 23.01 -11.59 12.92
N LEU A 97 21.90 -11.65 12.18
CA LEU A 97 20.60 -11.14 12.58
C LEU A 97 19.64 -12.33 12.76
N THR A 98 19.06 -12.45 13.95
CA THR A 98 18.06 -13.47 14.26
C THR A 98 16.66 -12.85 14.21
N LEU A 99 15.78 -13.40 13.37
CA LEU A 99 14.35 -13.12 13.39
C LEU A 99 13.68 -14.13 14.33
N THR A 100 12.87 -13.65 15.27
CA THR A 100 12.16 -14.52 16.23
C THR A 100 10.74 -14.04 16.42
N LEU A 101 9.85 -14.96 16.80
CA LEU A 101 8.47 -14.62 17.17
C LEU A 101 8.40 -14.34 18.67
N ASP A 102 7.56 -13.39 19.06
CA ASP A 102 7.26 -13.24 20.49
C ASP A 102 6.52 -14.49 20.98
N SER A 103 7.04 -15.09 22.05
CA SER A 103 6.49 -16.27 22.74
C SER A 103 5.04 -16.12 23.23
N HIS A 104 4.47 -14.91 23.16
CA HIS A 104 3.08 -14.61 23.48
C HIS A 104 2.13 -14.55 22.27
N SER A 105 2.60 -14.87 21.05
CA SER A 105 1.76 -14.93 19.85
C SER A 105 0.73 -16.07 19.94
N LYS A 106 -0.42 -15.78 20.55
CA LYS A 106 -1.64 -16.57 20.38
C LYS A 106 -2.25 -16.21 19.03
N SER A 107 -2.40 -17.20 18.15
CA SER A 107 -3.21 -17.05 16.94
C SER A 107 -4.63 -16.68 17.36
N THR A 108 -5.12 -15.51 16.98
CA THR A 108 -6.54 -15.15 17.10
C THR A 108 -7.28 -15.78 15.92
N ASN A 109 -7.55 -17.08 16.02
CA ASN A 109 -8.52 -17.83 15.22
C ASN A 109 -8.74 -19.17 15.95
N ASP A 110 -9.33 -19.13 17.14
CA ASP A 110 -9.80 -20.34 17.82
C ASP A 110 -11.21 -20.08 18.31
N ASP A 111 -12.18 -20.51 17.50
CA ASP A 111 -13.37 -21.13 18.04
C ASP A 111 -12.91 -22.39 18.78
N ASP A 112 -13.22 -22.42 20.07
CA ASP A 112 -12.81 -23.41 21.06
C ASP A 112 -13.33 -24.81 20.71
N ASP A 113 -12.58 -25.55 19.88
CA ASP A 113 -12.74 -26.99 19.70
C ASP A 113 -11.39 -27.69 19.82
N GLY A 114 -10.89 -27.82 21.06
CA GLY A 114 -10.20 -29.00 21.62
C GLY A 114 -9.07 -29.72 20.85
N SER A 115 -8.61 -29.21 19.72
CA SER A 115 -7.62 -29.81 18.83
C SER A 115 -6.33 -29.02 18.93
N SER A 116 -5.25 -29.71 19.33
CA SER A 116 -3.87 -29.21 19.37
C SER A 116 -3.55 -28.28 18.20
N THR A 117 -3.66 -26.97 18.38
CA THR A 117 -3.40 -25.99 17.33
C THR A 117 -1.90 -25.93 17.06
N SER A 118 -1.50 -26.42 15.88
CA SER A 118 -0.19 -26.14 15.32
C SER A 118 -0.11 -24.63 15.12
N HIS A 119 0.55 -23.92 16.05
CA HIS A 119 0.97 -22.54 15.82
C HIS A 119 1.64 -22.51 14.45
N THR A 120 1.07 -21.79 13.49
CA THR A 120 1.60 -21.71 12.13
C THR A 120 1.82 -20.24 11.83
N LEU A 121 3.05 -19.88 11.51
CA LEU A 121 3.38 -18.53 11.06
C LEU A 121 2.77 -18.31 9.68
N LEU A 122 1.81 -17.38 9.58
CA LEU A 122 1.17 -17.08 8.31
C LEU A 122 2.16 -16.37 7.36
N PRO A 123 2.05 -16.61 6.04
CA PRO A 123 2.79 -15.85 5.03
C PRO A 123 2.54 -14.34 5.13
N ILE A 124 3.54 -13.54 4.77
CA ILE A 124 3.41 -12.07 4.68
C ILE A 124 2.22 -11.72 3.78
N SER A 125 2.06 -12.43 2.67
CA SER A 125 0.98 -12.19 1.71
C SER A 125 -0.41 -12.44 2.27
N VAL A 126 -0.54 -13.28 3.29
CA VAL A 126 -1.82 -13.53 3.99
C VAL A 126 -2.05 -12.49 5.08
N GLU A 127 -1.01 -12.14 5.84
CA GLU A 127 -1.08 -11.09 6.86
C GLU A 127 -1.41 -9.71 6.26
N ALA A 128 -0.89 -9.42 5.06
CA ALA A 128 -1.03 -8.13 4.38
C ALA A 128 -2.48 -7.79 4.00
N VAL A 129 -3.31 -8.81 3.72
CA VAL A 129 -4.67 -8.65 3.19
C VAL A 129 -5.75 -8.89 4.25
N LYS A 130 -5.36 -9.16 5.52
CA LYS A 130 -6.31 -9.20 6.64
C LYS A 130 -7.04 -7.87 6.77
N ASP A 131 -8.16 -7.87 7.49
CA ASP A 131 -8.89 -6.65 7.82
C ASP A 131 -7.97 -5.63 8.46
N ILE A 132 -8.09 -4.38 8.03
CA ILE A 132 -7.10 -3.34 8.31
C ILE A 132 -6.84 -3.13 9.80
N GLY A 133 -7.87 -3.24 10.63
CA GLY A 133 -7.77 -3.13 12.10
C GLY A 133 -7.15 -4.34 12.80
N SER A 134 -6.97 -5.46 12.09
CA SER A 134 -6.46 -6.73 12.63
C SER A 134 -5.01 -7.03 12.25
N ARG A 135 -4.42 -6.26 11.34
CA ARG A 135 -3.04 -6.46 10.86
C ARG A 135 -2.04 -6.23 11.99
N SER A 136 -1.20 -7.22 12.26
CA SER A 136 -0.11 -7.08 13.22
C SER A 136 1.16 -6.66 12.48
N GLU A 137 1.53 -5.38 12.58
CA GLU A 137 2.75 -4.82 11.95
C GLU A 137 3.84 -4.47 12.98
N GLU A 138 3.59 -4.75 14.26
CA GLU A 138 4.52 -4.40 15.35
C GLU A 138 5.80 -5.23 15.30
N TYR A 139 6.94 -4.59 15.56
CA TYR A 139 8.22 -5.26 15.75
C TYR A 139 9.09 -4.55 16.79
N SER A 140 10.08 -5.26 17.31
CA SER A 140 11.19 -4.70 18.09
C SER A 140 12.51 -5.08 17.42
N LEU A 141 13.50 -4.20 17.44
CA LEU A 141 14.83 -4.41 16.86
C LEU A 141 15.92 -4.09 17.89
N LYS A 142 16.89 -4.99 18.05
CA LYS A 142 18.09 -4.82 18.88
C LYS A 142 19.33 -5.03 18.02
N VAL A 143 20.16 -4.00 17.87
CA VAL A 143 21.47 -4.08 17.22
C VAL A 143 22.54 -3.69 18.24
N PRO A 144 23.36 -4.63 18.74
CA PRO A 144 24.36 -4.34 19.76
C PRO A 144 25.65 -3.76 19.17
N ALA A 145 26.42 -2.99 19.96
CA ALA A 145 27.70 -2.41 19.52
C ALA A 145 28.90 -3.37 19.60
N ASN A 146 28.78 -4.46 20.37
CA ASN A 146 29.87 -5.40 20.64
C ASN A 146 30.00 -6.52 19.59
N GLY A 147 29.18 -6.49 18.52
CA GLY A 147 29.17 -7.51 17.48
C GLY A 147 28.43 -8.81 17.83
N SER A 148 27.80 -8.92 19.01
CA SER A 148 26.89 -10.04 19.29
C SER A 148 25.69 -10.02 18.33
N PRO A 149 24.96 -11.14 18.13
CA PRO A 149 23.85 -11.18 17.19
C PRO A 149 22.80 -10.09 17.43
N ALA A 150 22.32 -9.50 16.34
CA ALA A 150 21.18 -8.61 16.33
C ALA A 150 19.88 -9.44 16.36
N VAL A 151 18.79 -8.87 16.86
CA VAL A 151 17.51 -9.58 16.99
C VAL A 151 16.36 -8.70 16.54
N ILE A 152 15.49 -9.24 15.69
CA ILE A 152 14.15 -8.70 15.43
C ILE A 152 13.13 -9.65 16.06
N THR A 153 12.20 -9.09 16.82
CA THR A 153 11.08 -9.83 17.42
C THR A 153 9.77 -9.23 16.94
N ALA A 154 8.82 -10.07 16.51
CA ALA A 154 7.48 -9.64 16.11
C ALA A 154 6.43 -10.74 16.36
N ASN A 155 5.14 -10.38 16.30
CA ASN A 155 4.05 -11.33 16.46
C ASN A 155 3.63 -12.02 15.16
N SER A 156 4.06 -11.49 14.01
CA SER A 156 3.67 -11.91 12.67
C SER A 156 4.84 -11.80 11.68
N SER A 157 4.72 -12.48 10.54
CA SER A 157 5.67 -12.33 9.43
C SER A 157 5.65 -10.92 8.84
N LEU A 158 4.52 -10.22 8.89
CA LEU A 158 4.38 -8.83 8.46
C LEU A 158 5.18 -7.88 9.37
N GLY A 159 5.14 -8.07 10.68
CA GLY A 159 5.99 -7.34 11.62
C GLY A 159 7.47 -7.63 11.42
N LEU A 160 7.84 -8.91 11.18
CA LEU A 160 9.22 -9.27 10.81
C LEU A 160 9.68 -8.55 9.54
N LEU A 161 8.82 -8.46 8.51
CA LEU A 161 9.10 -7.68 7.31
C LEU A 161 9.35 -6.20 7.64
N ARG A 162 8.52 -5.57 8.49
CA ARG A 162 8.73 -4.16 8.89
C ARG A 162 10.05 -3.96 9.61
N GLY A 163 10.43 -4.92 10.47
CA GLY A 163 11.72 -4.94 11.14
C GLY A 163 12.90 -5.09 10.19
N LEU A 164 12.79 -5.98 9.19
CA LEU A 164 13.80 -6.14 8.14
C LEU A 164 14.00 -4.84 7.35
N THR A 165 12.91 -4.17 6.97
CA THR A 165 12.97 -2.86 6.29
C THR A 165 13.67 -1.81 7.14
N THR A 166 13.40 -1.75 8.44
CA THR A 166 14.11 -0.82 9.34
C THR A 166 15.58 -1.19 9.51
N PHE A 167 15.90 -2.47 9.64
CA PHE A 167 17.27 -2.94 9.73
C PHE A 167 18.08 -2.56 8.49
N GLU A 168 17.52 -2.71 7.29
CA GLU A 168 18.14 -2.33 6.01
C GLU A 168 18.58 -0.86 5.99
N GLN A 169 17.79 0.04 6.59
CA GLN A 169 18.06 1.48 6.62
C GLN A 169 19.16 1.91 7.62
N LEU A 170 19.65 1.00 8.47
CA LEU A 170 20.71 1.32 9.44
C LEU A 170 22.12 1.35 8.84
N TRP A 171 22.27 0.82 7.62
CA TRP A 171 23.57 0.52 7.04
C TRP A 171 23.93 1.50 5.92
N TYR A 172 25.17 1.97 5.97
CA TYR A 172 25.79 2.81 4.97
C TYR A 172 26.95 2.06 4.31
N TRP A 173 27.31 2.51 3.11
CA TRP A 173 28.44 2.01 2.34
C TRP A 173 29.57 3.03 2.33
N LEU A 174 30.75 2.59 2.76
CA LEU A 174 32.00 3.31 2.57
C LEU A 174 32.84 2.59 1.51
N PRO A 175 33.15 3.23 0.36
CA PRO A 175 34.03 2.66 -0.65
C PRO A 175 35.44 2.34 -0.11
N GLY A 176 36.08 1.31 -0.67
CA GLY A 176 37.49 1.02 -0.43
C GLY A 176 38.44 2.02 -1.05
N ASP A 177 39.73 1.81 -0.81
CA ASP A 177 40.79 2.62 -1.42
C ASP A 177 40.85 2.40 -2.94
N VAL A 178 41.17 3.48 -3.66
CA VAL A 178 41.26 3.46 -5.12
C VAL A 178 42.46 2.61 -5.55
N GLY A 179 42.22 1.42 -6.12
CA GLY A 179 43.26 0.56 -6.68
C GLY A 179 43.13 -0.93 -6.39
N GLU A 180 42.19 -1.36 -5.55
CA GLU A 180 41.86 -2.79 -5.40
C GLU A 180 40.99 -3.29 -6.55
N GLU A 181 41.29 -4.47 -7.09
CA GLU A 181 40.70 -5.03 -8.33
C GLU A 181 39.16 -5.22 -8.27
N ASP A 182 38.55 -5.24 -7.07
CA ASP A 182 37.09 -5.31 -6.84
C ASP A 182 36.50 -4.12 -6.06
N GLY A 183 37.30 -3.08 -5.76
CA GLY A 183 36.85 -1.86 -5.08
C GLY A 183 36.26 -2.05 -3.67
N GLY A 184 36.71 -3.07 -2.93
CA GLY A 184 36.14 -3.58 -1.67
C GLY A 184 35.72 -2.50 -0.68
N GLY A 185 34.42 -2.41 -0.36
CA GLY A 185 33.91 -1.42 0.58
C GLY A 185 33.35 -2.02 1.87
N ILE A 186 33.11 -1.15 2.84
CA ILE A 186 32.66 -1.50 4.18
C ILE A 186 31.19 -1.11 4.31
N VAL A 187 30.34 -2.09 4.63
CA VAL A 187 28.97 -1.84 5.09
C VAL A 187 29.00 -1.59 6.60
N TYR A 188 28.48 -0.46 7.07
CA TYR A 188 28.58 -0.06 8.48
C TYR A 188 27.39 0.77 8.97
N ALA A 189 27.19 0.78 10.30
CA ALA A 189 26.27 1.65 11.01
C ALA A 189 27.06 2.61 11.92
N HIS A 190 26.53 3.83 12.16
CA HIS A 190 27.26 4.90 12.88
C HIS A 190 26.71 5.23 14.29
N GLN A 191 25.79 4.43 14.85
CA GLN A 191 25.15 4.72 16.13
C GLN A 191 24.75 3.47 16.91
N ALA A 192 25.57 2.42 16.88
CA ALA A 192 25.34 1.25 17.69
C ALA A 192 25.62 1.56 19.19
N PRO A 193 24.92 0.92 20.14
CA PRO A 193 23.80 0.02 19.93
C PRO A 193 22.53 0.76 19.49
N VAL A 194 21.68 0.09 18.70
CA VAL A 194 20.35 0.58 18.32
C VAL A 194 19.29 -0.28 19.02
N PHE A 195 18.38 0.36 19.72
CA PHE A 195 17.22 -0.28 20.33
C PHE A 195 15.94 0.39 19.83
N ILE A 196 15.06 -0.42 19.23
CA ILE A 196 13.72 -0.02 18.83
C ILE A 196 12.73 -0.94 19.52
N GLY A 197 11.88 -0.36 20.36
CA GLY A 197 10.90 -1.09 21.16
C GLY A 197 9.48 -0.92 20.61
N LYS A 198 8.84 -2.04 20.24
CA LYS A 198 7.41 -2.13 19.86
C LYS A 198 6.99 -1.05 18.86
N ASP A 199 7.76 -0.90 17.79
CA ASP A 199 7.44 0.03 16.73
C ASP A 199 6.27 -0.50 15.91
N HIS A 200 5.27 0.35 15.71
CA HIS A 200 4.01 0.02 15.02
C HIS A 200 3.41 1.29 14.42
N PRO A 201 2.63 1.20 13.33
CA PRO A 201 2.06 2.38 12.69
C PRO A 201 1.02 3.07 13.58
N ALA A 202 0.84 4.38 13.42
CA ALA A 202 -0.27 5.12 14.04
C ALA A 202 -1.61 4.82 13.39
N PHE A 203 -1.60 4.61 12.08
CA PHE A 203 -2.78 4.31 11.29
C PHE A 203 -2.54 3.05 10.47
N PRO A 204 -3.49 2.10 10.47
CA PRO A 204 -3.33 0.86 9.72
C PRO A 204 -3.50 1.07 8.20
N TYR A 205 -4.27 2.08 7.78
CA TYR A 205 -4.36 2.52 6.39
C TYR A 205 -3.28 3.54 6.06
N ARG A 206 -2.36 3.17 5.17
CA ARG A 206 -1.31 4.05 4.63
C ARG A 206 -1.25 3.85 3.13
N GLY A 207 -2.11 4.59 2.43
CA GLY A 207 -2.44 4.37 1.03
C GLY A 207 -1.64 5.23 0.04
N PHE A 208 -1.33 4.65 -1.12
CA PHE A 208 -0.93 5.38 -2.33
C PHE A 208 -1.93 5.04 -3.43
N MET A 209 -2.55 6.05 -4.04
CA MET A 209 -3.45 5.85 -5.17
C MET A 209 -2.73 6.09 -6.48
N LEU A 210 -2.88 5.15 -7.43
CA LEU A 210 -2.39 5.30 -8.80
C LEU A 210 -3.55 5.13 -9.78
N ASP A 211 -3.80 6.19 -10.54
CA ASP A 211 -4.68 6.18 -11.69
C ASP A 211 -3.93 5.64 -12.91
N THR A 212 -4.41 4.50 -13.41
CA THR A 212 -3.86 3.86 -14.60
C THR A 212 -4.82 3.84 -15.79
N ALA A 213 -5.92 4.58 -15.69
CA ALA A 213 -6.93 4.72 -16.71
C ALA A 213 -6.73 5.99 -17.54
N ARG A 214 -6.42 7.11 -16.88
CA ARG A 214 -6.08 8.36 -17.58
C ARG A 214 -4.82 8.19 -18.43
N ASN A 215 -3.83 7.47 -17.93
CA ASN A 215 -2.67 7.00 -18.68
C ASN A 215 -2.30 5.58 -18.26
N PHE A 216 -1.85 4.76 -19.20
CA PHE A 216 -1.38 3.40 -18.89
C PHE A 216 0.01 3.41 -18.24
N PHE A 217 0.24 2.49 -17.30
CA PHE A 217 1.54 2.26 -16.66
C PHE A 217 1.93 0.79 -16.84
N ALA A 218 3.18 0.51 -17.22
CA ALA A 218 3.61 -0.88 -17.37
C ALA A 218 3.63 -1.61 -16.02
N VAL A 219 3.40 -2.93 -16.03
CA VAL A 219 3.40 -3.77 -14.83
C VAL A 219 4.68 -3.61 -14.01
N ASP A 220 5.84 -3.52 -14.67
CA ASP A 220 7.13 -3.35 -14.02
C ASP A 220 7.27 -1.97 -13.34
N ASP A 221 6.63 -0.94 -13.90
CA ASP A 221 6.59 0.39 -13.27
C ASP A 221 5.72 0.39 -12.02
N ILE A 222 4.57 -0.29 -12.06
CA ILE A 222 3.72 -0.49 -10.88
C ILE A 222 4.49 -1.26 -9.79
N LYS A 223 5.20 -2.34 -10.15
CA LYS A 223 6.03 -3.11 -9.20
C LYS A 223 7.13 -2.25 -8.58
N ARG A 224 7.77 -1.35 -9.34
CA ARG A 224 8.76 -0.41 -8.81
C ARG A 224 8.15 0.56 -7.80
N VAL A 225 6.92 1.03 -8.03
CA VAL A 225 6.18 1.83 -7.03
C VAL A 225 5.92 1.01 -5.77
N LEU A 226 5.49 -0.25 -5.89
CA LEU A 226 5.25 -1.15 -4.76
C LEU A 226 6.52 -1.41 -3.93
N ASP A 227 7.69 -1.51 -4.56
CA ASP A 227 8.97 -1.59 -3.84
C ASP A 227 9.21 -0.34 -2.99
N THR A 228 8.94 0.85 -3.54
CA THR A 228 9.10 2.12 -2.84
C THR A 228 8.11 2.25 -1.68
N MET A 229 6.84 1.89 -1.92
CA MET A 229 5.81 1.84 -0.89
C MET A 229 6.24 0.94 0.28
N SER A 230 6.80 -0.24 0.00
CA SER A 230 7.27 -1.18 1.01
C SER A 230 8.43 -0.62 1.83
N LEU A 231 9.40 0.04 1.18
CA LEU A 231 10.55 0.68 1.83
C LEU A 231 10.13 1.72 2.89
N VAL A 232 9.03 2.44 2.64
CA VAL A 232 8.48 3.43 3.58
C VAL A 232 7.28 2.92 4.37
N LYS A 233 7.07 1.60 4.39
CA LYS A 233 6.04 0.88 5.15
C LYS A 233 4.60 1.31 4.82
N MET A 234 4.31 1.78 3.61
CA MET A 234 2.92 1.93 3.14
C MET A 234 2.26 0.56 3.01
N SER A 235 0.95 0.48 3.25
CA SER A 235 0.22 -0.78 3.44
C SER A 235 -0.90 -1.02 2.44
N VAL A 236 -1.32 0.00 1.68
CA VAL A 236 -2.42 -0.13 0.72
C VAL A 236 -2.04 0.53 -0.60
N PHE A 237 -2.13 -0.22 -1.68
CA PHE A 237 -2.09 0.29 -3.04
C PHE A 237 -3.52 0.42 -3.55
N HIS A 238 -3.99 1.66 -3.66
CA HIS A 238 -5.30 1.97 -4.21
C HIS A 238 -5.16 2.10 -5.72
N TRP A 239 -5.56 1.05 -6.41
CA TRP A 239 -5.43 0.97 -7.85
C TRP A 239 -6.71 1.43 -8.53
N HIS A 240 -6.73 2.70 -8.92
CA HIS A 240 -7.77 3.28 -9.76
C HIS A 240 -7.50 2.86 -11.21
N VAL A 241 -8.13 1.76 -11.64
CA VAL A 241 -7.70 1.01 -12.83
C VAL A 241 -8.52 1.30 -14.08
N VAL A 242 -9.71 1.89 -13.94
CA VAL A 242 -10.59 2.26 -15.06
C VAL A 242 -11.21 3.63 -14.81
N ASP A 243 -11.43 4.39 -15.89
CA ASP A 243 -12.09 5.70 -15.90
C ASP A 243 -12.65 5.96 -17.31
N SER A 244 -13.28 7.12 -17.52
CA SER A 244 -13.86 7.60 -18.76
C SER A 244 -12.93 7.54 -19.97
N GLN A 245 -11.62 7.68 -19.77
CA GLN A 245 -10.62 7.74 -20.82
C GLN A 245 -10.20 6.35 -21.32
N SER A 246 -10.07 5.36 -20.43
CA SER A 246 -9.71 4.01 -20.84
C SER A 246 -10.16 2.90 -19.88
N PHE A 247 -10.37 1.71 -20.43
CA PHE A 247 -10.66 0.48 -19.69
C PHE A 247 -9.53 -0.55 -19.94
N PRO A 248 -8.37 -0.45 -19.28
CA PRO A 248 -7.24 -1.35 -19.52
C PRO A 248 -7.37 -2.71 -18.80
N LEU A 249 -8.41 -2.95 -18.01
CA LEU A 249 -8.55 -4.15 -17.19
C LEU A 249 -9.31 -5.27 -17.89
N THR A 250 -8.72 -6.47 -17.99
CA THR A 250 -9.46 -7.66 -18.45
C THR A 250 -10.29 -8.26 -17.32
N ILE A 251 -11.62 -8.32 -17.52
CA ILE A 251 -12.57 -8.96 -16.59
C ILE A 251 -13.21 -10.17 -17.28
N HIS A 252 -13.23 -11.31 -16.60
CA HIS A 252 -13.81 -12.54 -17.13
C HIS A 252 -15.31 -12.37 -17.44
N GLY A 253 -15.73 -12.73 -18.64
CA GLY A 253 -17.10 -12.54 -19.15
C GLY A 253 -17.40 -11.12 -19.63
N PHE A 254 -16.46 -10.19 -19.51
CA PHE A 254 -16.56 -8.80 -19.94
C PHE A 254 -15.31 -8.37 -20.74
N GLU A 255 -14.68 -9.30 -21.45
CA GLU A 255 -13.41 -9.07 -22.16
C GLU A 255 -13.53 -7.98 -23.24
N GLU A 256 -14.74 -7.74 -23.76
CA GLU A 256 -14.99 -6.67 -24.72
C GLU A 256 -14.73 -5.27 -24.14
N LEU A 257 -14.84 -5.08 -22.82
CA LEU A 257 -14.48 -3.81 -22.15
C LEU A 257 -13.02 -3.47 -22.42
N ALA A 258 -12.09 -4.39 -22.15
CA ALA A 258 -10.68 -4.17 -22.41
C ALA A 258 -10.35 -4.09 -23.90
N LYS A 259 -10.93 -4.99 -24.72
CA LYS A 259 -10.64 -5.06 -26.16
C LYS A 259 -11.00 -3.76 -26.89
N LYS A 260 -12.03 -3.04 -26.44
CA LYS A 260 -12.53 -1.83 -27.09
C LYS A 260 -12.26 -0.54 -26.30
N GLY A 261 -12.02 -0.65 -25.00
CA GLY A 261 -11.81 0.49 -24.11
C GLY A 261 -10.36 0.78 -23.74
N ALA A 262 -9.43 -0.15 -23.94
CA ALA A 262 -8.00 0.13 -23.73
C ALA A 262 -7.43 1.03 -24.85
N TYR A 263 -6.39 1.81 -24.53
CA TYR A 263 -5.69 2.63 -25.52
C TYR A 263 -5.09 1.82 -26.68
N SER A 264 -4.57 0.63 -26.37
CA SER A 264 -4.13 -0.33 -27.37
C SER A 264 -4.12 -1.75 -26.79
N ARG A 265 -3.96 -2.75 -27.66
CA ARG A 265 -3.83 -4.17 -27.24
C ARG A 265 -2.61 -4.45 -26.34
N LYS A 266 -1.62 -3.54 -26.29
CA LYS A 266 -0.43 -3.65 -25.44
C LYS A 266 -0.61 -2.96 -24.09
N GLU A 267 -1.66 -2.16 -23.94
CA GLU A 267 -1.98 -1.35 -22.75
C GLU A 267 -3.18 -1.97 -22.03
N ILE A 268 -3.12 -3.29 -21.84
CA ILE A 268 -4.14 -4.09 -21.16
C ILE A 268 -3.47 -4.84 -20.02
N TYR A 269 -4.03 -4.73 -18.83
CA TYR A 269 -3.76 -5.63 -17.71
C TYR A 269 -4.56 -6.90 -17.89
N THR A 270 -3.87 -8.00 -18.20
CA THR A 270 -4.48 -9.32 -18.26
C THR A 270 -4.77 -9.83 -16.85
N SER A 271 -5.60 -10.87 -16.71
CA SER A 271 -5.82 -11.51 -15.41
C SER A 271 -4.51 -12.01 -14.79
N ALA A 272 -3.53 -12.46 -15.60
CA ALA A 272 -2.22 -12.85 -15.10
C ALA A 272 -1.42 -11.66 -14.56
N ASP A 273 -1.50 -10.49 -15.21
CA ASP A 273 -0.85 -9.26 -14.73
C ASP A 273 -1.44 -8.80 -13.40
N VAL A 274 -2.77 -8.80 -13.28
CA VAL A 274 -3.48 -8.46 -12.04
C VAL A 274 -3.03 -9.37 -10.90
N GLN A 275 -3.05 -10.69 -11.11
CA GLN A 275 -2.60 -11.66 -10.10
C GLN A 275 -1.11 -11.50 -9.77
N SER A 276 -0.27 -11.13 -10.77
CA SER A 276 1.15 -10.85 -10.55
C SER A 276 1.36 -9.61 -9.67
N ILE A 277 0.64 -8.52 -9.93
CA ILE A 277 0.71 -7.27 -9.16
C ILE A 277 0.23 -7.50 -7.73
N VAL A 278 -0.94 -8.12 -7.57
CA VAL A 278 -1.54 -8.43 -6.27
C VAL A 278 -0.61 -9.29 -5.42
N LYS A 279 -0.06 -10.38 -5.99
CA LYS A 279 0.89 -11.23 -5.29
C LYS A 279 2.17 -10.48 -4.91
N TYR A 280 2.73 -9.71 -5.84
CA TYR A 280 3.96 -8.95 -5.62
C TYR A 280 3.82 -7.90 -4.50
N ALA A 281 2.66 -7.23 -4.45
CA ALA A 281 2.30 -6.29 -3.40
C ALA A 281 2.16 -7.00 -2.05
N ALA A 282 1.44 -8.12 -2.01
CA ALA A 282 1.17 -8.84 -0.77
C ALA A 282 2.46 -9.38 -0.11
N GLU A 283 3.41 -9.92 -0.90
CA GLU A 283 4.74 -10.34 -0.43
C GLU A 283 5.62 -9.19 0.11
N ARG A 284 5.19 -7.94 -0.10
CA ARG A 284 5.79 -6.69 0.41
C ARG A 284 4.97 -6.05 1.51
N GLY A 285 3.96 -6.75 2.02
CA GLY A 285 3.06 -6.27 3.05
C GLY A 285 2.12 -5.17 2.57
N ILE A 286 1.76 -5.17 1.28
CA ILE A 286 0.87 -4.18 0.67
C ILE A 286 -0.39 -4.90 0.19
N ASP A 287 -1.54 -4.43 0.63
CA ASP A 287 -2.85 -4.84 0.12
C ASP A 287 -3.21 -4.06 -1.15
N VAL A 288 -3.93 -4.67 -2.09
CA VAL A 288 -4.34 -4.02 -3.34
C VAL A 288 -5.84 -3.77 -3.33
N LEU A 289 -6.21 -2.54 -3.02
CA LEU A 289 -7.56 -2.01 -3.16
C LEU A 289 -7.80 -1.66 -4.64
N VAL A 290 -8.45 -2.54 -5.38
CA VAL A 290 -8.88 -2.23 -6.75
C VAL A 290 -10.14 -1.36 -6.69
N GLU A 291 -10.15 -0.29 -7.49
CA GLU A 291 -11.32 0.55 -7.70
C GLU A 291 -11.81 0.46 -9.15
N ILE A 292 -13.11 0.22 -9.31
CA ILE A 292 -13.85 0.48 -10.54
C ILE A 292 -14.91 1.51 -10.19
N ASP A 293 -14.67 2.75 -10.57
CA ASP A 293 -15.52 3.87 -10.22
C ASP A 293 -16.86 3.81 -10.98
N THR A 294 -17.95 3.92 -10.21
CA THR A 294 -19.34 3.86 -10.71
C THR A 294 -20.26 4.73 -9.83
N PRO A 295 -21.32 5.33 -10.39
CA PRO A 295 -21.73 5.31 -11.79
C PRO A 295 -21.08 6.40 -12.65
N GLY A 296 -20.32 7.31 -12.03
CA GLY A 296 -19.47 8.30 -12.70
C GLY A 296 -18.38 7.65 -13.54
N HIS A 297 -17.49 8.45 -14.14
CA HIS A 297 -16.19 7.98 -14.65
C HIS A 297 -16.21 6.73 -15.57
N THR A 298 -17.27 6.56 -16.37
CA THR A 298 -17.54 5.28 -17.08
C THR A 298 -17.79 5.47 -18.57
N ALA A 299 -17.51 6.64 -19.13
CA ALA A 299 -17.77 6.95 -20.54
C ALA A 299 -17.19 5.90 -21.52
N VAL A 300 -16.00 5.36 -21.24
CA VAL A 300 -15.32 4.36 -22.07
C VAL A 300 -16.13 3.08 -22.27
N ILE A 301 -17.00 2.69 -21.32
CA ILE A 301 -17.83 1.48 -21.42
C ILE A 301 -18.70 1.53 -22.67
N ALA A 302 -19.08 2.72 -23.15
CA ALA A 302 -19.87 2.90 -24.37
C ALA A 302 -19.21 2.35 -25.64
N LYS A 303 -17.88 2.17 -25.64
CA LYS A 303 -17.17 1.54 -26.78
C LYS A 303 -17.54 0.06 -26.92
N ALA A 304 -17.91 -0.62 -25.83
CA ALA A 304 -18.32 -2.02 -25.82
C ALA A 304 -19.82 -2.22 -25.63
N TYR A 305 -20.44 -1.47 -24.71
CA TYR A 305 -21.84 -1.58 -24.30
C TYR A 305 -22.52 -0.20 -24.23
N PRO A 306 -22.78 0.45 -25.39
CA PRO A 306 -23.38 1.79 -25.44
C PRO A 306 -24.78 1.90 -24.82
N GLU A 307 -25.52 0.79 -24.75
CA GLU A 307 -26.83 0.69 -24.10
C GLU A 307 -26.79 1.01 -22.60
N HIS A 308 -25.62 0.92 -21.95
CA HIS A 308 -25.47 1.17 -20.52
C HIS A 308 -25.05 2.60 -20.16
N ILE A 309 -24.65 3.44 -21.12
CA ILE A 309 -24.07 4.77 -20.85
C ILE A 309 -24.99 5.91 -21.26
N ALA A 310 -25.30 6.79 -20.32
CA ALA A 310 -25.96 8.08 -20.53
C ALA A 310 -24.94 9.11 -21.05
N CYS A 311 -25.39 9.98 -21.96
CA CYS A 311 -24.59 11.09 -22.51
C CYS A 311 -23.19 10.72 -23.07
N PRO A 312 -23.00 9.58 -23.75
CA PRO A 312 -21.67 9.20 -24.23
C PRO A 312 -21.14 10.23 -25.22
N ASP A 313 -19.93 10.72 -24.99
CA ASP A 313 -19.23 11.71 -25.82
C ASP A 313 -20.03 13.02 -26.02
N ALA A 314 -20.94 13.37 -25.09
CA ALA A 314 -21.81 14.55 -25.19
C ALA A 314 -21.03 15.88 -25.17
N MET A 315 -21.50 16.86 -25.96
CA MET A 315 -20.87 18.18 -26.11
C MET A 315 -21.88 19.33 -25.93
N PRO A 316 -21.47 20.48 -25.37
CA PRO A 316 -20.16 20.74 -24.75
C PRO A 316 -19.99 19.93 -23.45
N TRP A 317 -18.86 19.22 -23.32
CA TRP A 317 -18.65 18.24 -22.23
C TRP A 317 -18.83 18.84 -20.84
N SER A 318 -18.52 20.14 -20.67
CA SER A 318 -18.63 20.86 -19.39
C SER A 318 -20.06 20.97 -18.85
N GLN A 319 -21.07 20.62 -19.65
CA GLN A 319 -22.45 20.50 -19.17
C GLN A 319 -22.76 19.09 -18.65
N TYR A 320 -21.99 18.07 -19.01
CA TYR A 320 -22.34 16.66 -18.81
C TYR A 320 -21.31 15.90 -17.98
N ALA A 321 -20.13 16.49 -17.73
CA ALA A 321 -19.06 15.92 -16.93
C ALA A 321 -18.14 17.03 -16.38
N HIS A 322 -17.33 16.68 -15.38
CA HIS A 322 -16.31 17.56 -14.78
C HIS A 322 -15.05 17.65 -15.66
N GLU A 323 -14.76 16.61 -16.42
CA GLU A 323 -13.74 16.57 -17.47
C GLU A 323 -14.22 15.74 -18.68
N PRO A 324 -13.68 15.95 -19.89
CA PRO A 324 -14.00 15.09 -21.03
C PRO A 324 -13.26 13.73 -20.95
N PRO A 325 -13.84 12.65 -21.51
CA PRO A 325 -15.11 12.59 -22.22
C PRO A 325 -16.31 12.49 -21.28
N ALA A 326 -17.46 13.03 -21.71
CA ALA A 326 -18.70 12.86 -20.96
C ALA A 326 -19.29 11.46 -21.14
N GLY A 327 -19.83 10.90 -20.06
CA GLY A 327 -20.57 9.65 -20.08
C GLY A 327 -20.59 8.99 -18.70
N GLN A 328 -21.75 8.49 -18.28
CA GLN A 328 -21.94 7.83 -16.98
C GLN A 328 -22.93 6.66 -17.11
N LEU A 329 -22.83 5.65 -16.26
CA LEU A 329 -23.76 4.51 -16.25
C LEU A 329 -25.20 4.96 -16.02
N ARG A 330 -26.15 4.45 -16.82
CA ARG A 330 -27.61 4.69 -16.64
C ARG A 330 -28.12 4.03 -15.35
N LEU A 331 -27.92 4.69 -14.22
CA LEU A 331 -28.22 4.16 -12.89
C LEU A 331 -29.72 3.87 -12.62
N ALA A 332 -30.63 4.45 -13.43
CA ALA A 332 -32.07 4.19 -13.35
C ALA A 332 -32.49 2.90 -14.07
N SER A 333 -31.62 2.35 -14.94
CA SER A 333 -31.91 1.16 -15.72
C SER A 333 -31.57 -0.10 -14.93
N SER A 334 -32.56 -0.98 -14.74
CA SER A 334 -32.34 -2.28 -14.09
C SER A 334 -31.36 -3.16 -14.87
N ALA A 335 -31.33 -3.05 -16.21
CA ALA A 335 -30.37 -3.76 -17.05
C ALA A 335 -28.93 -3.29 -16.78
N THR A 336 -28.70 -1.98 -16.66
CA THR A 336 -27.39 -1.41 -16.32
C THR A 336 -26.96 -1.76 -14.90
N THR A 337 -27.88 -1.77 -13.94
CA THR A 337 -27.59 -2.22 -12.57
C THR A 337 -27.13 -3.69 -12.57
N ASN A 338 -27.84 -4.57 -13.27
CA ASN A 338 -27.49 -5.99 -13.35
C ASN A 338 -26.15 -6.23 -14.07
N PHE A 339 -25.88 -5.47 -15.15
CA PHE A 339 -24.60 -5.46 -15.84
C PHE A 339 -23.47 -5.09 -14.87
N THR A 340 -23.64 -3.99 -14.14
CA THR A 340 -22.63 -3.47 -13.20
C THR A 340 -22.38 -4.44 -12.06
N VAL A 341 -23.44 -4.98 -11.43
CA VAL A 341 -23.33 -6.02 -10.40
C VAL A 341 -22.50 -7.20 -10.90
N SER A 342 -22.83 -7.71 -12.09
CA SER A 342 -22.15 -8.88 -12.67
C SER A 342 -20.67 -8.59 -12.97
N MET A 343 -20.37 -7.41 -13.51
CA MET A 343 -19.00 -6.96 -13.80
C MET A 343 -18.17 -6.83 -12.52
N LEU A 344 -18.68 -6.11 -11.52
CA LEU A 344 -17.99 -5.90 -10.24
C LEU A 344 -17.78 -7.23 -9.50
N SER A 345 -18.79 -8.09 -9.43
CA SER A 345 -18.66 -9.42 -8.81
C SER A 345 -17.63 -10.29 -9.51
N SER A 346 -17.57 -10.26 -10.85
CA SER A 346 -16.63 -11.07 -11.64
C SER A 346 -15.17 -10.77 -11.32
N ILE A 347 -14.81 -9.50 -11.15
CA ILE A 347 -13.45 -9.11 -10.74
C ILE A 347 -13.22 -9.29 -9.24
N ALA A 348 -14.16 -8.84 -8.39
CA ALA A 348 -13.98 -8.80 -6.93
C ALA A 348 -13.73 -10.18 -6.32
N GLN A 349 -14.38 -11.24 -6.83
CA GLN A 349 -14.19 -12.61 -6.35
C GLN A 349 -12.78 -13.16 -6.62
N THR A 350 -12.02 -12.56 -7.54
CA THR A 350 -10.65 -13.00 -7.89
C THR A 350 -9.56 -12.32 -7.07
N LEU A 351 -9.94 -11.32 -6.25
CA LEU A 351 -9.00 -10.49 -5.49
C LEU A 351 -8.99 -10.92 -4.02
N PRO A 352 -7.81 -11.02 -3.37
CA PRO A 352 -7.71 -11.40 -1.97
C PRO A 352 -8.04 -10.26 -1.00
N SER A 353 -7.85 -8.99 -1.40
CA SER A 353 -8.19 -7.81 -0.59
C SER A 353 -9.63 -7.90 -0.08
N THR A 354 -9.85 -7.66 1.22
CA THR A 354 -11.21 -7.52 1.74
C THR A 354 -11.84 -6.20 1.31
N MET A 355 -11.07 -5.20 0.89
CA MET A 355 -11.59 -3.92 0.41
C MET A 355 -11.79 -3.93 -1.12
N PHE A 356 -12.86 -3.29 -1.60
CA PHE A 356 -13.11 -3.04 -3.02
C PHE A 356 -13.71 -1.64 -3.22
N GLY A 357 -13.14 -0.85 -4.13
CA GLY A 357 -13.57 0.51 -4.42
C GLY A 357 -14.65 0.57 -5.50
N THR A 358 -15.76 1.24 -5.22
CA THR A 358 -16.79 1.55 -6.24
C THR A 358 -16.81 3.01 -6.64
N GLY A 359 -15.88 3.83 -6.10
CA GLY A 359 -15.80 5.26 -6.32
C GLY A 359 -17.06 6.00 -5.88
N GLY A 360 -17.75 6.62 -6.84
CA GLY A 360 -18.99 7.37 -6.64
C GLY A 360 -18.79 8.88 -6.51
N ASP A 361 -17.67 9.40 -6.99
CA ASP A 361 -17.38 10.83 -7.08
C ASP A 361 -18.02 11.48 -8.31
N GLU A 362 -18.13 12.80 -8.23
CA GLU A 362 -18.45 13.71 -9.36
C GLU A 362 -19.65 13.34 -10.25
N ILE A 363 -20.69 12.70 -9.66
CA ILE A 363 -21.91 12.33 -10.39
C ILE A 363 -22.58 13.57 -11.00
N ASN A 364 -22.63 13.64 -12.34
CA ASN A 364 -23.22 14.78 -13.03
C ASN A 364 -24.73 14.58 -13.28
N GLU A 365 -25.58 15.23 -12.48
CA GLU A 365 -27.05 15.13 -12.59
C GLU A 365 -27.60 15.65 -13.93
N ASN A 366 -26.99 16.68 -14.51
CA ASN A 366 -27.47 17.28 -15.75
C ASN A 366 -27.38 16.31 -16.93
N CYS A 367 -26.42 15.36 -16.90
CA CYS A 367 -26.42 14.26 -17.84
C CYS A 367 -27.71 13.44 -17.76
N TYR A 368 -28.08 12.96 -16.58
CA TYR A 368 -29.30 12.16 -16.41
C TYR A 368 -30.58 12.93 -16.72
N GLN A 369 -30.62 14.24 -16.43
CA GLN A 369 -31.75 15.10 -16.80
C GLN A 369 -31.95 15.20 -18.31
N LYS A 370 -30.87 15.13 -19.08
CA LYS A 370 -30.87 15.28 -20.54
C LYS A 370 -30.85 13.97 -21.32
N ASP A 371 -30.55 12.83 -20.68
CA ASP A 371 -30.59 11.50 -21.31
C ASP A 371 -32.04 10.97 -21.40
N PRO A 372 -32.62 10.81 -22.61
CA PRO A 372 -34.02 10.44 -22.77
C PRO A 372 -34.35 9.06 -22.17
N SER A 373 -33.45 8.09 -22.30
CA SER A 373 -33.64 6.73 -21.78
C SER A 373 -33.67 6.73 -20.25
N THR A 374 -32.78 7.46 -19.60
CA THR A 374 -32.83 7.64 -18.14
C THR A 374 -34.15 8.28 -17.70
N GLN A 375 -34.62 9.30 -18.42
CA GLN A 375 -35.92 9.93 -18.11
C GLN A 375 -37.11 8.99 -18.32
N GLU A 376 -37.04 8.08 -19.29
CA GLU A 376 -38.05 7.04 -19.50
C GLU A 376 -38.06 6.02 -18.35
N ASP A 377 -36.90 5.52 -17.94
CA ASP A 377 -36.76 4.59 -16.81
C ASP A 377 -37.25 5.18 -15.48
N LEU A 378 -36.95 6.46 -15.22
CA LEU A 378 -37.44 7.17 -14.04
C LEU A 378 -38.96 7.35 -14.08
N LYS A 379 -39.55 7.65 -15.24
CA LYS A 379 -41.01 7.76 -15.40
C LYS A 379 -41.71 6.42 -15.21
N HIS A 380 -41.16 5.34 -15.76
CA HIS A 380 -41.73 4.00 -15.64
C HIS A 380 -41.68 3.47 -14.21
N SER A 381 -40.57 3.71 -13.50
CA SER A 381 -40.42 3.29 -12.10
C SER A 381 -41.14 4.20 -11.11
N GLY A 382 -41.41 5.46 -11.49
CA GLY A 382 -41.88 6.50 -10.57
C GLY A 382 -40.81 6.96 -9.56
N ALA A 383 -39.56 6.55 -9.74
CA ALA A 383 -38.45 6.90 -8.86
C ALA A 383 -37.88 8.29 -9.18
N THR A 384 -37.32 8.94 -8.17
CA THR A 384 -36.42 10.09 -8.36
C THR A 384 -35.01 9.61 -8.72
N LEU A 385 -34.18 10.51 -9.26
CA LEU A 385 -32.78 10.20 -9.56
C LEU A 385 -32.02 9.73 -8.30
N GLU A 386 -32.19 10.43 -7.17
CA GLU A 386 -31.62 10.04 -5.87
C GLU A 386 -32.08 8.64 -5.43
N LYS A 387 -33.35 8.28 -5.63
CA LYS A 387 -33.84 6.94 -5.27
C LYS A 387 -33.28 5.86 -6.19
N ALA A 388 -33.08 6.19 -7.47
CA ALA A 388 -32.41 5.31 -8.41
C ALA A 388 -30.93 5.10 -8.04
N LEU A 389 -30.21 6.16 -7.67
CA LEU A 389 -28.83 6.08 -7.19
C LEU A 389 -28.72 5.23 -5.92
N ASP A 390 -29.61 5.42 -4.94
CA ASP A 390 -29.68 4.58 -3.72
C ASP A 390 -29.91 3.10 -4.08
N SER A 391 -30.81 2.83 -5.02
CA SER A 391 -31.12 1.46 -5.46
C SER A 391 -29.95 0.79 -6.21
N PHE A 392 -29.27 1.55 -7.08
CA PHE A 392 -28.06 1.12 -7.79
C PHE A 392 -26.92 0.82 -6.80
N THR A 393 -26.68 1.72 -5.85
CA THR A 393 -25.67 1.60 -4.79
C THR A 393 -25.94 0.39 -3.91
N GLN A 394 -27.17 0.22 -3.43
CA GLN A 394 -27.54 -0.93 -2.62
C GLN A 394 -27.36 -2.27 -3.35
N SER A 395 -27.64 -2.31 -4.65
CA SER A 395 -27.48 -3.53 -5.46
C SER A 395 -26.01 -3.90 -5.66
N THR A 396 -25.18 -2.93 -6.06
CA THR A 396 -23.75 -3.14 -6.30
C THR A 396 -23.00 -3.44 -5.00
N HIS A 397 -23.23 -2.67 -3.94
CA HIS A 397 -22.62 -2.88 -2.63
C HIS A 397 -23.13 -4.15 -1.95
N GLY A 398 -24.40 -4.51 -2.14
CA GLY A 398 -24.97 -5.77 -1.66
C GLY A 398 -24.26 -6.99 -2.25
N ALA A 399 -24.00 -6.97 -3.56
CA ALA A 399 -23.28 -8.05 -4.23
C ALA A 399 -21.82 -8.17 -3.77
N LEU A 400 -21.12 -7.04 -3.58
CA LEU A 400 -19.75 -7.03 -3.06
C LEU A 400 -19.68 -7.57 -1.63
N ARG A 401 -20.62 -7.19 -0.76
CA ARG A 401 -20.68 -7.72 0.62
C ARG A 401 -20.99 -9.22 0.67
N GLN A 402 -21.81 -9.75 -0.25
CA GLN A 402 -22.03 -11.20 -0.36
C GLN A 402 -20.75 -11.96 -0.70
N LEU A 403 -19.78 -11.30 -1.35
CA LEU A 403 -18.43 -11.82 -1.61
C LEU A 403 -17.43 -11.55 -0.47
N GLY A 404 -17.92 -11.05 0.68
CA GLY A 404 -17.08 -10.71 1.83
C GLY A 404 -16.25 -9.43 1.63
N LYS A 405 -16.64 -8.55 0.69
CA LYS A 405 -15.94 -7.28 0.47
C LYS A 405 -16.50 -6.17 1.33
N GLN A 406 -15.60 -5.44 1.97
CA GLN A 406 -15.83 -4.12 2.53
C GLN A 406 -15.75 -3.08 1.41
N VAL A 407 -16.82 -2.30 1.25
CA VAL A 407 -16.90 -1.33 0.15
C VAL A 407 -16.19 -0.03 0.53
N VAL A 408 -15.46 0.52 -0.43
CA VAL A 408 -14.81 1.83 -0.34
C VAL A 408 -15.47 2.78 -1.33
N VAL A 409 -15.87 3.97 -0.87
CA VAL A 409 -16.48 5.03 -1.70
C VAL A 409 -15.79 6.37 -1.47
N TRP A 410 -15.92 7.29 -2.43
CA TRP A 410 -15.59 8.69 -2.21
C TRP A 410 -16.64 9.40 -1.37
N GLN A 411 -16.23 10.51 -0.77
CA GLN A 411 -17.02 11.28 0.20
C GLN A 411 -18.38 11.75 -0.32
N GLU A 412 -18.53 12.01 -1.62
CA GLU A 412 -19.75 12.50 -2.26
C GLU A 412 -20.94 11.57 -1.98
N MET A 413 -20.70 10.26 -1.98
CA MET A 413 -21.72 9.27 -1.64
C MET A 413 -22.26 9.48 -0.23
N ALA A 414 -21.44 9.91 0.72
CA ALA A 414 -21.88 10.15 2.09
C ALA A 414 -22.34 11.60 2.36
N LEU A 415 -21.78 12.58 1.63
CA LEU A 415 -21.93 14.00 1.93
C LEU A 415 -22.92 14.72 1.00
N ASN A 416 -23.06 14.28 -0.25
CA ASN A 416 -23.80 14.97 -1.29
C ASN A 416 -25.10 14.25 -1.68
N HIS A 417 -25.14 12.91 -1.51
CA HIS A 417 -26.27 12.08 -1.94
C HIS A 417 -27.03 11.47 -0.76
N ARG A 418 -28.29 11.10 -0.99
CA ARG A 418 -29.15 10.42 0.01
C ARG A 418 -29.13 8.91 -0.19
N VAL A 419 -27.94 8.34 -0.32
CA VAL A 419 -27.75 6.90 -0.42
C VAL A 419 -27.63 6.26 0.96
N SER A 420 -28.18 5.06 1.09
CA SER A 420 -27.97 4.24 2.27
C SER A 420 -26.59 3.59 2.15
N LEU A 421 -25.69 3.84 3.11
CA LEU A 421 -24.39 3.15 3.18
C LEU A 421 -24.37 2.24 4.40
N ALA A 422 -23.70 1.10 4.28
CA ALA A 422 -23.53 0.18 5.40
C ALA A 422 -22.56 0.75 6.44
N ASN A 423 -22.72 0.41 7.71
CA ASN A 423 -21.88 0.94 8.79
C ASN A 423 -20.39 0.58 8.64
N ASP A 424 -20.09 -0.49 7.92
CA ASP A 424 -18.74 -0.96 7.60
C ASP A 424 -18.20 -0.34 6.30
N THR A 425 -18.94 0.51 5.60
CA THR A 425 -18.46 1.20 4.38
C THR A 425 -17.33 2.17 4.75
N ILE A 426 -16.19 2.08 4.05
CA ILE A 426 -15.08 3.01 4.19
C ILE A 426 -15.34 4.21 3.29
N ILE A 427 -15.23 5.42 3.84
CA ILE A 427 -15.38 6.66 3.11
C ILE A 427 -14.00 7.30 2.93
N MET A 428 -13.58 7.52 1.68
CA MET A 428 -12.38 8.25 1.32
C MET A 428 -12.70 9.74 1.20
N GLN A 429 -12.05 10.54 2.03
CA GLN A 429 -12.21 12.00 2.03
C GLN A 429 -11.07 12.66 1.26
N ALA A 430 -11.40 13.37 0.19
CA ALA A 430 -10.47 14.08 -0.68
C ALA A 430 -10.53 15.61 -0.49
N THR A 431 -11.55 16.15 0.19
CA THR A 431 -11.62 17.58 0.50
C THR A 431 -10.92 17.92 1.80
N VAL A 432 -10.33 19.10 1.85
CA VAL A 432 -9.98 19.73 3.12
C VAL A 432 -11.30 20.04 3.82
N ALA A 433 -11.59 19.37 4.94
CA ALA A 433 -12.60 19.86 5.85
C ALA A 433 -12.18 21.28 6.24
N ALA A 434 -12.89 22.29 5.71
CA ALA A 434 -12.86 23.59 6.32
C ALA A 434 -13.48 23.38 7.71
N PHE A 435 -12.63 23.09 8.70
CA PHE A 435 -13.00 23.25 10.09
C PHE A 435 -13.29 24.74 10.24
N SER A 436 -14.57 25.11 10.09
CA SER A 436 -15.05 26.42 10.47
C SER A 436 -14.83 26.52 11.98
N SER A 437 -13.78 27.25 12.34
CA SER A 437 -13.46 27.66 13.71
C SER A 437 -14.59 28.44 14.35
#